data_AF-A0A1V3SM71-F1
#
_entry.id   AF-A0A1V3SM71-F1
#
_cell.length_a   1.000
_cell.length_b   1.000
_cell.length_c   1.000
_cell.angle_alpha   90.00
_cell.angle_beta   90.00
_cell.angle_gamma   90.00
#
_symmetry.space_group_name_H-M   'P 1'
#
loop_
_entity.id
_entity.type
_entity.pdbx_description
1 polymer ?
#
loop_
_entity_poly.entity_id
_entity_poly.type
_entity_poly.pdbx_seq_one_letter_code
_entity_poly.pdbx_strand_id
1 'polypeptide(L)'
;GKVEVSIDQATGGNYEKLVPSTTPAVTDVTDTIDTSTVSLTATSTVAEGGTVVYTASVNAPVTEAPLVITLSNGQTITIPVGASSASVNFVTPNDALAGGDNLSVKIDDAQGGNYEKLDIDGTPADTTVTDVQDTTGLTLSATDTVAEGGSIVYTATLTNAAGSPVTVTLSNGAV
;
A
#
# COMPACT_ATOMS: atom_id res chain seq x y z
N GLY A 1 -20.60 -29.93 14.66
CA GLY A 1 -21.85 -30.39 15.31
C GLY A 1 -22.05 -31.88 15.10
N LYS A 2 -23.00 -32.52 15.78
CA LYS A 2 -23.32 -33.96 15.63
C LYS A 2 -24.82 -34.11 15.43
N VAL A 3 -25.23 -34.92 14.45
CA VAL A 3 -26.63 -35.33 14.25
C VAL A 3 -26.72 -36.84 14.38
N GLU A 4 -27.68 -37.34 15.16
CA GLU A 4 -27.90 -38.78 15.33
C GLU A 4 -29.39 -39.14 15.29
N VAL A 5 -29.70 -40.26 14.64
CA VAL A 5 -31.07 -40.78 14.48
C VAL A 5 -31.07 -42.29 14.73
N SER A 6 -32.02 -42.78 15.52
CA SER A 6 -32.27 -44.21 15.76
C SER A 6 -33.58 -44.66 15.12
N ILE A 7 -33.73 -45.97 14.91
CA ILE A 7 -35.03 -46.54 14.52
C ILE A 7 -35.85 -46.74 15.79
N ASP A 8 -36.90 -45.95 15.96
CA ASP A 8 -37.79 -46.08 17.11
C ASP A 8 -38.75 -47.25 16.96
N GLN A 9 -39.32 -47.45 15.75
CA GLN A 9 -40.21 -48.56 15.41
C GLN A 9 -40.09 -48.89 13.91
N ALA A 10 -40.27 -50.17 13.55
CA ALA A 10 -40.45 -50.59 12.16
C ALA A 10 -41.62 -51.58 12.04
N THR A 11 -42.58 -51.29 11.17
CA THR A 11 -43.78 -52.10 10.94
C THR A 11 -44.00 -52.35 9.45
N GLY A 12 -44.54 -53.53 9.07
CA GLY A 12 -44.83 -53.91 7.68
C GLY A 12 -43.81 -54.92 7.10
N GLY A 13 -43.97 -55.25 5.82
CA GLY A 13 -43.19 -56.30 5.12
C GLY A 13 -43.75 -57.72 5.34
N ASN A 14 -43.35 -58.67 4.49
CA ASN A 14 -43.75 -60.08 4.56
C ASN A 14 -42.69 -60.97 5.22
N TYR A 15 -41.93 -60.41 6.18
CA TYR A 15 -40.85 -61.13 6.86
C TYR A 15 -41.38 -61.99 8.01
N GLU A 16 -40.75 -63.14 8.25
CA GLU A 16 -41.10 -64.02 9.38
C GLU A 16 -40.66 -63.44 10.74
N LYS A 17 -39.58 -62.64 10.77
CA LYS A 17 -39.12 -61.90 11.94
C LYS A 17 -38.21 -60.72 11.53
N LEU A 18 -38.64 -59.50 11.80
CA LEU A 18 -37.84 -58.29 11.62
C LEU A 18 -37.33 -57.79 12.98
N VAL A 19 -36.03 -57.52 13.10
CA VAL A 19 -35.42 -56.91 14.30
C VAL A 19 -34.73 -55.63 13.87
N PRO A 20 -35.28 -54.44 14.18
CA PRO A 20 -34.63 -53.18 13.87
C PRO A 20 -33.30 -53.04 14.61
N SER A 21 -32.32 -52.40 13.98
CA SER A 21 -31.09 -51.98 14.64
C SER A 21 -31.39 -50.85 15.63
N THR A 22 -30.87 -50.96 16.86
CA THR A 22 -30.96 -49.90 17.89
C THR A 22 -29.72 -49.00 17.93
N THR A 23 -28.67 -49.33 17.18
CA THR A 23 -27.48 -48.47 17.04
C THR A 23 -27.86 -47.19 16.28
N PRO A 24 -27.65 -45.99 16.85
CA PRO A 24 -27.91 -44.74 16.15
C PRO A 24 -27.05 -44.63 14.88
N ALA A 25 -27.66 -44.15 13.80
CA ALA A 25 -26.92 -43.62 12.66
C ALA A 25 -26.40 -42.23 13.05
N VAL A 26 -25.08 -42.07 13.06
CA VAL A 26 -24.41 -40.82 13.45
C VAL A 26 -23.83 -40.15 12.21
N THR A 27 -24.02 -38.84 12.09
CA THR A 27 -23.34 -37.99 11.10
C THR A 27 -22.68 -36.83 11.84
N ASP A 28 -21.36 -36.73 11.70
CA ASP A 28 -20.60 -35.59 12.19
C ASP A 28 -20.66 -34.44 11.19
N VAL A 29 -20.97 -33.25 11.69
CA VAL A 29 -20.95 -31.99 10.94
C VAL A 29 -19.65 -31.29 11.27
N THR A 30 -18.73 -31.26 10.32
CA THR A 30 -17.49 -30.49 10.44
C THR A 30 -17.74 -29.05 10.02
N ASP A 31 -17.32 -28.11 10.85
CA ASP A 31 -17.29 -26.70 10.48
C ASP A 31 -16.22 -26.45 9.41
N THR A 32 -16.50 -25.55 8.47
CA THR A 32 -15.56 -25.17 7.40
C THR A 32 -14.98 -23.80 7.70
N ILE A 33 -13.68 -23.64 7.49
CA ILE A 33 -13.03 -22.33 7.64
C ILE A 33 -13.39 -21.46 6.44
N ASP A 34 -14.00 -20.31 6.70
CA ASP A 34 -14.19 -19.25 5.71
C ASP A 34 -12.93 -18.38 5.64
N THR A 35 -12.35 -18.23 4.45
CA THR A 35 -11.12 -17.45 4.24
C THR A 35 -11.43 -16.15 3.52
N SER A 36 -11.11 -15.05 4.17
CA SER A 36 -11.08 -13.73 3.55
C SER A 36 -9.66 -13.38 3.09
N THR A 37 -9.53 -12.58 2.05
CA THR A 37 -8.23 -12.14 1.52
C THR A 37 -8.20 -10.63 1.42
N VAL A 38 -7.16 -10.03 1.99
CA VAL A 38 -6.85 -8.60 1.81
C VAL A 38 -5.81 -8.41 0.71
N SER A 39 -6.05 -7.45 -0.18
CA SER A 39 -5.16 -7.10 -1.29
C SER A 39 -4.90 -5.59 -1.35
N LEU A 40 -3.84 -5.21 -2.06
CA LEU A 40 -3.41 -3.82 -2.21
C LEU A 40 -3.27 -3.46 -3.68
N THR A 41 -3.74 -2.26 -4.03
CA THR A 41 -3.50 -1.64 -5.34
C THR A 41 -2.96 -0.23 -5.15
N ALA A 42 -2.29 0.29 -6.17
CA ALA A 42 -1.73 1.64 -6.21
C ALA A 42 -2.01 2.33 -7.54
N THR A 43 -1.90 3.66 -7.57
CA THR A 43 -1.79 4.41 -8.83
C THR A 43 -0.60 3.89 -9.63
N SER A 44 -0.80 3.47 -10.88
CA SER A 44 0.25 2.80 -11.66
C SER A 44 1.38 3.71 -12.10
N THR A 45 1.09 4.98 -12.37
CA THR A 45 2.06 5.97 -12.82
C THR A 45 1.70 7.34 -12.28
N VAL A 46 2.71 8.06 -11.80
CA VAL A 46 2.59 9.43 -11.31
C VAL A 46 3.86 10.20 -11.65
N ALA A 47 3.79 11.52 -11.73
CA ALA A 47 4.99 12.35 -11.80
C ALA A 47 5.58 12.60 -10.40
N GLU A 48 6.84 13.02 -10.32
CA GLU A 48 7.40 13.60 -9.10
C GLU A 48 6.51 14.75 -8.57
N GLY A 49 6.39 14.87 -7.24
CA GLY A 49 5.45 15.78 -6.59
C GLY A 49 3.96 15.38 -6.69
N GLY A 50 3.64 14.34 -7.46
CA GLY A 50 2.27 13.85 -7.60
C GLY A 50 1.83 12.93 -6.45
N THR A 51 0.54 12.56 -6.46
CA THR A 51 -0.06 11.73 -5.41
C THR A 51 -0.31 10.30 -5.88
N VAL A 52 0.25 9.33 -5.15
CA VAL A 52 -0.08 7.91 -5.23
C VAL A 52 -1.23 7.61 -4.28
N VAL A 53 -2.25 6.91 -4.75
CA VAL A 53 -3.36 6.43 -3.93
C VAL A 53 -3.18 4.93 -3.71
N TYR A 54 -2.88 4.53 -2.48
CA TYR A 54 -2.87 3.12 -2.08
C TYR A 54 -4.27 2.72 -1.61
N THR A 55 -4.85 1.67 -2.19
CA THR A 55 -6.19 1.18 -1.86
C THR A 55 -6.09 -0.26 -1.41
N ALA A 56 -6.45 -0.52 -0.16
CA ALA A 56 -6.60 -1.88 0.36
C ALA A 56 -8.05 -2.34 0.18
N SER A 57 -8.23 -3.60 -0.19
CA SER A 57 -9.54 -4.22 -0.39
C SER A 57 -9.60 -5.60 0.22
N VAL A 58 -10.78 -6.00 0.72
CA VAL A 58 -11.05 -7.32 1.25
C VAL A 58 -12.30 -7.89 0.56
N ASN A 59 -12.34 -9.20 0.34
CA ASN A 59 -13.43 -9.88 -0.38
C ASN A 59 -14.70 -10.10 0.48
N ALA A 60 -14.68 -9.70 1.76
CA ALA A 60 -15.81 -9.70 2.68
C ALA A 60 -15.83 -8.40 3.48
N PRO A 61 -17.00 -7.81 3.81
CA PRO A 61 -17.07 -6.61 4.64
C PRO A 61 -16.49 -6.83 6.04
N VAL A 62 -15.82 -5.80 6.56
CA VAL A 62 -15.30 -5.75 7.93
C VAL A 62 -16.45 -5.81 8.94
N THR A 63 -16.36 -6.67 9.95
CA THR A 63 -17.37 -6.78 11.02
C THR A 63 -16.75 -6.56 12.40
N GLU A 64 -17.57 -6.15 13.37
CA GLU A 64 -17.27 -5.95 14.80
C GLU A 64 -16.17 -4.94 15.16
N ALA A 65 -14.99 -5.00 14.54
CA ALA A 65 -13.87 -4.10 14.74
C ALA A 65 -13.24 -3.70 13.39
N PRO A 66 -12.71 -2.47 13.24
CA PRO A 66 -12.06 -2.05 12.01
C PRO A 66 -10.87 -2.96 11.65
N LEU A 67 -10.59 -3.10 10.36
CA LEU A 67 -9.39 -3.78 9.86
C LEU A 67 -8.29 -2.74 9.65
N VAL A 68 -7.17 -2.91 10.34
CA VAL A 68 -6.00 -2.01 10.28
C VAL A 68 -4.89 -2.72 9.52
N ILE A 69 -4.38 -2.08 8.47
CA ILE A 69 -3.43 -2.64 7.51
C ILE A 69 -2.17 -1.79 7.52
N THR A 70 -1.02 -2.41 7.76
CA THR A 70 0.29 -1.76 7.74
C THR A 70 0.98 -2.05 6.43
N LEU A 71 1.46 -1.00 5.76
CA LEU A 71 2.15 -1.08 4.48
C LEU A 71 3.67 -1.02 4.68
N SER A 72 4.43 -1.57 3.73
CA SER A 72 5.90 -1.59 3.78
C SER A 72 6.58 -0.22 3.68
N ASN A 73 5.83 0.82 3.28
CA ASN A 73 6.29 2.22 3.33
C ASN A 73 5.98 2.91 4.68
N GLY A 74 5.51 2.16 5.68
CA GLY A 74 5.20 2.65 7.02
C GLY A 74 3.82 3.31 7.17
N GLN A 75 3.02 3.42 6.09
CA GLN A 75 1.66 3.94 6.19
C GLN A 75 0.68 2.90 6.72
N THR A 76 -0.45 3.38 7.23
CA THR A 76 -1.55 2.54 7.70
C THR A 76 -2.84 2.86 6.94
N ILE A 77 -3.55 1.83 6.48
CA ILE A 77 -4.92 1.94 5.96
C ILE A 77 -5.88 1.32 6.97
N THR A 78 -6.94 2.02 7.32
CA THR A 78 -8.00 1.50 8.20
C THR A 78 -9.30 1.34 7.41
N ILE A 79 -9.77 0.11 7.26
CA ILE A 79 -11.09 -0.20 6.67
C ILE A 79 -12.11 -0.23 7.81
N PRO A 80 -13.10 0.70 7.83
CA PRO A 80 -14.09 0.77 8.90
C PRO A 80 -15.07 -0.40 8.84
N VAL A 81 -15.74 -0.67 9.97
CA VAL A 81 -16.81 -1.67 10.06
C VAL A 81 -17.89 -1.39 9.01
N GLY A 82 -18.32 -2.43 8.31
CA GLY A 82 -19.30 -2.37 7.22
C GLY A 82 -18.73 -2.03 5.85
N ALA A 83 -17.45 -1.67 5.76
CA ALA A 83 -16.76 -1.43 4.49
C ALA A 83 -15.88 -2.62 4.07
N SER A 84 -15.53 -2.66 2.78
CA SER A 84 -14.62 -3.66 2.20
C SER A 84 -13.36 -3.03 1.61
N SER A 85 -13.20 -1.72 1.67
CA SER A 85 -12.02 -1.02 1.17
C SER A 85 -11.82 0.33 1.84
N ALA A 86 -10.58 0.80 1.83
CA ALA A 86 -10.18 2.15 2.21
C ALA A 86 -8.86 2.51 1.51
N SER A 87 -8.51 3.80 1.52
CA SER A 87 -7.30 4.28 0.86
C SER A 87 -6.53 5.28 1.70
N VAL A 88 -5.25 5.46 1.34
CA VAL A 88 -4.37 6.49 1.87
C VAL A 88 -3.54 7.09 0.72
N ASN A 89 -3.17 8.36 0.87
CA ASN A 89 -2.40 9.09 -0.13
C ASN A 89 -0.92 9.19 0.27
N PHE A 90 -0.04 9.02 -0.69
CA PHE A 90 1.39 9.28 -0.58
C PHE A 90 1.81 10.30 -1.64
N VAL A 91 2.45 11.38 -1.24
CA VAL A 91 2.98 12.37 -2.18
C VAL A 91 4.43 12.00 -2.50
N THR A 92 4.74 11.80 -3.78
CA THR A 92 6.12 11.56 -4.20
C THR A 92 6.96 12.81 -3.97
N PRO A 93 8.22 12.68 -3.54
CA PRO A 93 9.11 13.83 -3.52
C PRO A 93 9.31 14.36 -4.95
N ASN A 94 9.66 15.64 -5.05
CA ASN A 94 10.13 16.26 -6.28
C ASN A 94 11.47 16.88 -6.00
N ASP A 95 12.44 16.64 -6.88
CA ASP A 95 13.72 17.33 -6.83
C ASP A 95 14.07 17.94 -8.19
N ALA A 96 14.98 18.91 -8.16
CA ALA A 96 15.33 19.68 -9.36
C ALA A 96 16.36 18.98 -10.26
N LEU A 97 16.83 17.80 -9.87
CA LEU A 97 17.78 16.99 -10.61
C LEU A 97 17.01 15.92 -11.40
N ALA A 98 17.73 15.13 -12.20
CA ALA A 98 17.10 14.02 -12.89
C ALA A 98 16.77 12.90 -11.88
N GLY A 99 15.49 12.51 -11.81
CA GLY A 99 14.96 11.52 -10.88
C GLY A 99 13.97 10.53 -11.50
N GLY A 100 12.95 10.15 -10.72
CA GLY A 100 11.89 9.22 -11.12
C GLY A 100 12.02 7.79 -10.59
N ASP A 101 12.33 7.62 -9.30
CA ASP A 101 12.44 6.29 -8.69
C ASP A 101 11.07 5.57 -8.58
N ASN A 102 11.00 4.35 -9.10
CA ASN A 102 9.83 3.49 -8.93
C ASN A 102 9.57 3.16 -7.45
N LEU A 103 8.29 3.11 -7.08
CA LEU A 103 7.84 2.66 -5.76
C LEU A 103 7.29 1.24 -5.85
N SER A 104 7.57 0.44 -4.83
CA SER A 104 6.99 -0.90 -4.66
C SER A 104 6.56 -1.06 -3.21
N VAL A 105 5.26 -1.14 -2.97
CA VAL A 105 4.68 -1.18 -1.62
C VAL A 105 3.78 -2.39 -1.48
N LYS A 106 3.98 -3.17 -0.42
CA LYS A 106 3.16 -4.35 -0.11
C LYS A 106 2.48 -4.20 1.24
N ILE A 107 1.58 -5.12 1.55
CA ILE A 107 1.03 -5.29 2.89
C ILE A 107 2.07 -6.03 3.74
N ASP A 108 2.48 -5.44 4.85
CA ASP A 108 3.37 -6.08 5.83
C ASP A 108 2.58 -6.77 6.95
N ASP A 109 1.44 -6.19 7.35
CA ASP A 109 0.57 -6.74 8.41
C ASP A 109 -0.89 -6.30 8.23
N ALA A 110 -1.83 -7.10 8.73
CA ALA A 110 -3.26 -6.80 8.75
C ALA A 110 -3.94 -7.39 10.00
N GLN A 111 -4.60 -6.56 10.79
CA GLN A 111 -5.21 -6.95 12.08
C GLN A 111 -6.63 -6.39 12.24
N GLY A 112 -7.55 -7.20 12.76
CA GLY A 112 -8.95 -6.82 13.01
C GLY A 112 -9.93 -7.42 12.01
N GLY A 113 -11.11 -6.80 11.86
CA GLY A 113 -12.16 -7.20 10.90
C GLY A 113 -13.00 -8.43 11.25
N ASN A 114 -12.66 -9.15 12.32
CA ASN A 114 -13.39 -10.31 12.85
C ASN A 114 -13.65 -11.40 11.79
N TYR A 115 -12.60 -11.81 11.08
CA TYR A 115 -12.66 -12.93 10.13
C TYR A 115 -12.31 -14.24 10.83
N GLU A 116 -12.95 -15.34 10.43
CA GLU A 116 -12.56 -16.71 10.83
C GLU A 116 -11.13 -17.02 10.40
N LYS A 117 -10.76 -16.59 9.18
CA LYS A 117 -9.39 -16.55 8.68
C LYS A 117 -9.20 -15.38 7.72
N LEU A 118 -8.08 -14.65 7.89
CA LEU A 118 -7.64 -13.60 6.98
C LEU A 118 -6.29 -13.96 6.36
N ASP A 119 -6.27 -14.08 5.03
CA ASP A 119 -5.05 -14.20 4.23
C ASP A 119 -4.64 -12.83 3.69
N ILE A 120 -3.33 -12.61 3.59
CA ILE A 120 -2.75 -11.39 3.01
C ILE A 120 -2.21 -11.74 1.62
N ASP A 121 -2.67 -11.02 0.60
CA ASP A 121 -2.01 -11.02 -0.71
C ASP A 121 -0.68 -10.26 -0.60
N GLY A 122 0.42 -11.02 -0.65
CA GLY A 122 1.78 -10.49 -0.55
C GLY A 122 2.30 -9.83 -1.82
N THR A 123 1.48 -9.74 -2.88
CA THR A 123 1.85 -9.09 -4.14
C THR A 123 2.07 -7.59 -3.91
N PRO A 124 3.25 -7.03 -4.25
CA PRO A 124 3.47 -5.59 -4.18
C PRO A 124 2.58 -4.82 -5.16
N ALA A 125 2.12 -3.66 -4.73
CA ALA A 125 1.53 -2.63 -5.56
C ALA A 125 2.63 -1.67 -6.03
N ASP A 126 2.91 -1.71 -7.33
CA ASP A 126 3.98 -0.92 -7.95
C ASP A 126 3.46 0.39 -8.53
N THR A 127 4.28 1.44 -8.42
CA THR A 127 4.05 2.74 -9.05
C THR A 127 5.31 3.18 -9.79
N THR A 128 5.16 3.55 -11.06
CA THR A 128 6.23 4.22 -11.80
C THR A 128 6.17 5.72 -11.54
N VAL A 129 7.29 6.30 -11.09
CA VAL A 129 7.40 7.75 -10.91
C VAL A 129 8.14 8.32 -12.11
N THR A 130 7.56 9.32 -12.77
CA THR A 130 8.20 10.00 -13.89
C THR A 130 8.85 11.29 -13.43
N ASP A 131 10.10 11.48 -13.81
CA ASP A 131 10.85 12.72 -13.65
C ASP A 131 10.07 13.94 -14.18
N VAL A 132 10.18 15.07 -13.48
CA VAL A 132 9.59 16.35 -13.87
C VAL A 132 10.72 17.32 -14.19
N GLN A 133 10.68 17.92 -15.38
CA GLN A 133 11.68 18.93 -15.72
C GLN A 133 11.50 20.19 -14.87
N ASP A 134 12.47 20.44 -14.00
CA ASP A 134 12.58 21.68 -13.25
C ASP A 134 13.49 22.71 -13.95
N THR A 135 13.17 24.00 -13.74
CA THR A 135 13.98 25.11 -14.25
C THR A 135 14.92 25.62 -13.17
N THR A 136 16.23 25.60 -13.44
CA THR A 136 17.24 26.19 -12.56
C THR A 136 17.70 27.54 -13.09
N GLY A 137 17.50 28.60 -12.32
CA GLY A 137 18.00 29.93 -12.60
C GLY A 137 19.42 30.12 -12.06
N LEU A 138 20.24 30.88 -12.78
CA LEU A 138 21.56 31.34 -12.35
C LEU A 138 21.58 32.87 -12.36
N THR A 139 21.95 33.47 -11.23
CA THR A 139 22.11 34.92 -11.10
C THR A 139 23.53 35.27 -10.71
N LEU A 140 24.01 36.44 -11.13
CA LEU A 140 25.33 36.96 -10.81
C LEU A 140 25.19 38.34 -10.18
N SER A 141 25.75 38.52 -8.99
CA SER A 141 25.90 39.82 -8.34
C SER A 141 27.37 40.15 -8.16
N ALA A 142 27.65 41.45 -8.00
CA ALA A 142 28.98 41.96 -7.66
C ALA A 142 28.87 42.94 -6.51
N THR A 143 29.99 43.24 -5.85
CA THR A 143 30.08 44.36 -4.91
C THR A 143 29.70 45.68 -5.62
N ASP A 144 28.72 46.41 -5.07
CA ASP A 144 28.11 47.59 -5.73
C ASP A 144 29.11 48.71 -6.06
N THR A 145 30.01 49.02 -5.13
CA THR A 145 31.05 50.04 -5.32
C THR A 145 32.34 49.60 -4.66
N VAL A 146 33.47 49.99 -5.26
CA VAL A 146 34.81 49.80 -4.71
C VAL A 146 35.62 51.08 -4.94
N ALA A 147 36.55 51.39 -4.04
CA ALA A 147 37.56 52.41 -4.30
C ALA A 147 38.57 51.91 -5.34
N GLU A 148 39.32 52.82 -5.96
CA GLU A 148 40.42 52.45 -6.84
C GLU A 148 41.43 51.56 -6.11
N GLY A 149 41.81 50.44 -6.73
CA GLY A 149 42.65 49.41 -6.10
C GLY A 149 41.91 48.46 -5.14
N GLY A 150 40.59 48.59 -4.98
CA GLY A 150 39.76 47.69 -4.18
C GLY A 150 39.49 46.33 -4.85
N SER A 151 39.02 45.36 -4.06
CA SER A 151 38.65 44.02 -4.55
C SER A 151 37.15 43.96 -4.86
N ILE A 152 36.80 43.40 -6.03
CA ILE A 152 35.42 43.11 -6.42
C ILE A 152 35.14 41.65 -6.11
N VAL A 153 34.09 41.39 -5.33
CA VAL A 153 33.60 40.02 -5.11
C VAL A 153 32.42 39.77 -6.03
N TYR A 154 32.54 38.73 -6.86
CA TYR A 154 31.44 38.21 -7.67
C TYR A 154 30.79 37.04 -6.94
N THR A 155 29.47 36.97 -6.95
CA THR A 155 28.70 35.87 -6.35
C THR A 155 27.70 35.34 -7.36
N ALA A 156 27.90 34.11 -7.78
CA ALA A 156 26.97 33.36 -8.61
C ALA A 156 26.01 32.57 -7.70
N THR A 157 24.70 32.68 -7.90
CA THR A 157 23.69 32.00 -7.09
C THR A 157 22.74 31.20 -7.98
N LEU A 158 22.63 29.90 -7.72
CA LEU A 158 21.65 29.01 -8.34
C LEU A 158 20.36 28.98 -7.52
N THR A 159 19.21 28.84 -8.18
CA THR A 159 17.91 28.69 -7.49
C THR A 159 17.70 27.27 -6.96
N ASN A 160 18.39 26.27 -7.52
CA ASN A 160 18.37 24.88 -7.09
C ASN A 160 19.81 24.41 -6.82
N ALA A 161 19.98 23.46 -5.91
CA ALA A 161 21.28 22.87 -5.64
C ALA A 161 21.78 22.09 -6.87
N ALA A 162 23.07 22.18 -7.17
CA ALA A 162 23.68 21.39 -8.23
C ALA A 162 24.04 19.99 -7.73
N GLY A 163 23.78 18.96 -8.53
CA GLY A 163 24.20 17.58 -8.24
C GLY A 163 25.71 17.34 -8.42
N SER A 164 26.40 18.23 -9.11
CA SER A 164 27.85 18.18 -9.33
C SER A 164 28.45 19.60 -9.36
N PRO A 165 29.77 19.75 -9.22
CA PRO A 165 30.40 21.08 -9.27
C PRO A 165 30.08 21.84 -10.56
N VAL A 166 29.68 23.10 -10.40
CA VAL A 166 29.42 24.02 -11.52
C VAL A 166 30.59 24.99 -11.64
N THR A 167 31.15 25.09 -12.85
CA THR A 167 32.20 26.06 -13.18
C THR A 167 31.57 27.26 -13.89
N VAL A 168 31.80 28.48 -13.38
CA VAL A 168 31.27 29.71 -13.96
C VAL A 168 32.44 30.57 -14.47
N THR A 169 32.63 30.62 -15.78
CA THR A 169 33.63 31.53 -16.38
C THR A 169 33.01 32.90 -16.64
N LEU A 170 33.58 33.94 -16.02
CA LEU A 170 33.18 35.33 -16.22
C LEU A 170 33.85 35.93 -17.46
N SER A 171 33.25 36.97 -18.05
CA SER A 171 33.76 37.64 -19.26
C SER A 171 35.12 38.32 -19.06
N ASN A 172 35.48 38.61 -17.82
CA ASN A 172 36.80 39.11 -17.43
C ASN A 172 37.86 37.98 -17.28
N GLY A 173 37.49 36.73 -17.54
CA GLY A 173 38.37 35.56 -17.47
C GLY A 173 38.48 34.91 -16.09
N ALA A 174 37.79 35.41 -15.07
CA ALA A 174 37.72 34.75 -13.76
C ALA A 174 36.88 33.46 -13.82
N VAL A 175 37.17 32.51 -12.92
CA VAL A 175 36.51 31.20 -12.80
C VAL A 175 36.17 30.93 -11.34
#